data_AF-A0A1G3LYT7-F1
#
_entry.id   AF-A0A1G3LYT7-F1
#
_cell.length_a   1.000
_cell.length_b   1.000
_cell.length_c   1.000
_cell.angle_alpha   90.00
_cell.angle_beta   90.00
_cell.angle_gamma   90.00
#
_symmetry.space_group_name_H-M   'P 1'
#
loop_
_entity.id
_entity.type
_entity.pdbx_description
1 polymer ?
#
loop_
_entity_poly.entity_id
_entity_poly.type
_entity_poly.pdbx_seq_one_letter_code
_entity_poly.pdbx_strand_id
1 'polypeptide(L)' 'MGRDYVLSYKPSPAIFVDEAWNPRKAREDLTRVLDKARGVCHVEIIMKDISTVRYQPRNLWDWARIAMEVAEEYA' A
#
# COMPACT_ATOMS: atom_id res chain seq x y z
N MET A 1 -5.75 16.69 17.96
CA MET A 1 -5.07 15.55 18.61
C MET A 1 -4.91 14.49 17.53
N GLY A 2 -3.69 14.14 17.14
CA GLY A 2 -3.48 13.31 15.94
C GLY A 2 -2.04 13.22 15.42
N ARG A 3 -1.10 13.99 15.97
CA ARG A 3 0.31 13.96 15.57
C ARG A 3 1.19 13.05 16.44
N ASP A 4 0.67 12.57 17.56
CA ASP A 4 1.42 11.78 18.53
C ASP A 4 1.50 10.28 18.16
N TYR A 5 0.72 9.86 17.16
CA TYR A 5 0.61 8.46 16.74
C TYR A 5 0.74 8.33 15.22
N VAL A 6 1.39 7.24 14.81
CA VAL A 6 1.52 6.82 13.41
C VAL A 6 0.68 5.57 13.20
N LEU A 7 -0.21 5.60 12.21
CA LEU A 7 -0.92 4.41 11.75
C LEU A 7 -0.01 3.58 10.84
N SER A 8 0.42 2.41 11.30
CA SER A 8 1.18 1.46 10.48
C SER A 8 0.20 0.56 9.70
N TYR A 9 -0.06 0.90 8.44
CA TYR A 9 -0.93 0.13 7.55
C TYR A 9 -0.14 -1.01 6.89
N LYS A 10 -0.59 -2.25 7.15
CA LYS A 10 0.02 -3.48 6.64
C LYS A 10 -0.93 -4.24 5.71
N PRO A 11 -0.98 -3.89 4.41
CA PRO A 11 -1.83 -4.56 3.45
C PRO A 11 -1.51 -6.05 3.33
N SER A 12 -2.52 -6.82 2.92
CA SER A 12 -2.38 -8.26 2.65
C SER A 12 -1.51 -8.49 1.41
N PRO A 13 -0.57 -9.46 1.43
CA PRO A 13 0.23 -9.80 0.25
C PRO A 13 -0.59 -10.53 -0.83
N ALA A 14 -1.88 -10.82 -0.59
CA ALA A 14 -2.76 -11.52 -1.51
C ALA A 14 -2.83 -10.88 -2.91
N ILE A 15 -2.61 -9.58 -3.02
CA ILE A 15 -2.58 -8.87 -4.31
C ILE A 15 -1.49 -9.37 -5.27
N PHE A 16 -0.44 -10.02 -4.75
CA PHE A 16 0.66 -10.59 -5.56
C PHE A 16 0.42 -12.01 -6.04
N VAL A 17 -0.64 -12.68 -5.55
CA VAL A 17 -0.97 -14.07 -5.91
C VAL A 17 -2.22 -14.20 -6.75
N ASP A 18 -2.89 -13.08 -7.06
CA ASP A 18 -4.02 -13.02 -8.01
C ASP A 18 -3.63 -13.60 -9.39
N GLU A 19 -4.64 -13.99 -10.18
CA GLU A 19 -4.43 -14.55 -11.53
C GLU A 19 -3.62 -13.63 -12.44
N ALA A 20 -3.82 -12.32 -12.30
CA ALA A 20 -3.10 -11.27 -13.00
C ALA A 20 -2.80 -10.08 -12.05
N TRP A 21 -1.64 -9.47 -12.24
CA TRP A 21 -1.26 -8.24 -11.53
C TRP A 21 -2.20 -7.09 -11.91
N ASN A 22 -2.74 -6.40 -10.90
CA ASN A 22 -3.70 -5.30 -11.10
C ASN A 22 -3.22 -4.02 -10.40
N PRO A 23 -2.48 -3.14 -11.12
CA PRO A 23 -2.01 -1.85 -10.61
C PRO A 23 -3.14 -0.95 -10.09
N ARG A 24 -4.32 -0.99 -10.73
CA ARG A 24 -5.47 -0.17 -10.36
C ARG A 24 -6.00 -0.57 -8.98
N LYS A 25 -6.13 -1.88 -8.73
CA LYS A 25 -6.54 -2.40 -7.42
C LYS A 25 -5.55 -2.00 -6.32
N ALA A 26 -4.25 -2.06 -6.60
CA ALA A 26 -3.21 -1.61 -5.66
C ALA A 26 -3.41 -0.14 -5.26
N ARG A 27 -3.59 0.74 -6.25
CA ARG A 27 -3.85 2.17 -6.02
C ARG A 27 -5.14 2.40 -5.24
N GLU A 28 -6.24 1.75 -5.62
CA GLU A 28 -7.53 1.85 -4.94
C GLU A 28 -7.46 1.43 -3.47
N ASP A 29 -6.76 0.32 -3.18
CA ASP A 29 -6.60 -0.17 -1.82
C ASP A 29 -5.81 0.81 -0.92
N LEU A 30 -4.77 1.45 -1.48
CA LEU A 30 -3.94 2.43 -0.78
C LEU A 30 -4.69 3.76 -0.55
N THR A 31 -5.27 4.32 -1.61
CA THR A 31 -6.07 5.55 -1.58
C THR A 31 -7.21 5.45 -0.57
N ARG A 32 -7.93 4.33 -0.54
CA ARG A 32 -9.03 4.08 0.41
C ARG A 32 -8.61 4.20 1.88
N VAL A 33 -7.38 3.83 2.21
CA VAL A 33 -6.87 3.93 3.58
C VAL A 33 -6.38 5.34 3.88
N LEU A 34 -5.63 5.94 2.96
CA LEU A 34 -5.09 7.29 3.14
C LEU A 34 -6.20 8.35 3.19
N ASP A 35 -7.27 8.21 2.41
CA ASP A 35 -8.45 9.08 2.49
C ASP A 35 -9.06 9.11 3.89
N LYS A 36 -9.11 7.97 4.58
CA LYS A 36 -9.65 7.87 5.94
C LYS A 36 -8.74 8.46 7.00
N ALA A 37 -7.43 8.44 6.75
CA ALA A 37 -6.43 8.95 7.67
C ALA A 37 -6.09 10.44 7.43
N ARG A 38 -6.51 10.99 6.28
CA ARG A 38 -6.19 12.35 5.86
C ARG A 38 -6.60 13.39 6.90
N GLY A 39 -5.63 14.18 7.37
CA GLY A 39 -5.83 15.20 8.39
C GLY A 39 -6.07 14.67 9.82
N VAL A 40 -6.09 13.35 10.00
CA VAL A 40 -6.31 12.69 11.30
C VAL A 40 -5.00 12.25 11.94
N CYS A 41 -4.14 11.55 11.19
CA CYS A 41 -2.84 11.06 11.68
C CYS A 41 -1.81 10.85 10.55
N HIS A 42 -0.56 10.62 10.94
CA HIS A 42 0.47 10.17 10.01
C HIS A 42 0.29 8.69 9.70
N VAL A 43 0.55 8.29 8.45
CA VAL A 43 0.44 6.91 7.99
C VAL A 43 1.79 6.41 7.51
N GLU A 44 2.15 5.21 7.93
CA GLU A 44 3.27 4.44 7.42
C GLU A 44 2.69 3.22 6.67
N ILE A 45 3.18 2.94 5.47
CA ILE A 45 2.73 1.81 4.67
C ILE A 45 3.85 0.77 4.64
N ILE A 46 3.58 -0.43 5.16
CA ILE A 46 4.54 -1.54 5.18
C ILE A 46 3.90 -2.76 4.54
N MET A 47 4.41 -3.22 3.41
CA MET A 47 4.00 -4.51 2.86
C MET A 47 4.42 -5.64 3.80
N LYS A 48 3.47 -6.49 4.19
CA LYS A 48 3.70 -7.66 5.07
C LYS A 48 4.43 -8.78 4.30
N ASP A 49 4.42 -10.01 4.83
CA ASP A 49 5.13 -11.19 4.33
C ASP A 49 5.07 -11.34 2.79
N ILE A 50 6.20 -11.15 2.12
CA ILE A 50 6.36 -11.31 0.66
C ILE A 50 6.78 -12.74 0.27
N SER A 51 6.48 -13.73 1.12
CA SER A 51 6.93 -15.12 0.97
C SER A 51 6.44 -15.78 -0.32
N THR A 52 5.44 -15.22 -0.99
CA THR A 52 4.95 -15.73 -2.28
C THR A 52 4.50 -14.57 -3.16
N VAL A 53 5.17 -14.43 -4.31
CA VAL A 53 4.85 -13.46 -5.37
C VAL A 53 4.60 -14.15 -6.71
N ARG A 54 4.22 -15.44 -6.68
CA ARG A 54 3.93 -16.29 -7.85
C ARG A 54 5.03 -16.26 -8.93
N TYR A 55 6.30 -16.31 -8.51
CA TYR A 55 7.49 -16.19 -9.38
C TYR A 55 7.55 -14.89 -10.22
N GLN A 56 6.82 -13.84 -9.81
CA GLN A 56 6.75 -12.54 -10.46
C GLN A 56 7.15 -11.42 -9.48
N PRO A 57 8.43 -11.33 -9.06
CA PRO A 57 8.90 -10.31 -8.12
C PRO A 57 8.74 -8.87 -8.64
N ARG A 58 8.62 -8.68 -9.96
CA ARG A 58 8.40 -7.36 -10.57
C ARG A 58 7.11 -6.69 -10.11
N ASN A 59 6.09 -7.48 -9.74
CA ASN A 59 4.83 -6.97 -9.23
C ASN A 59 5.02 -6.26 -7.87
N LEU A 60 5.98 -6.73 -7.05
CA LEU A 60 6.33 -6.07 -5.79
C LEU A 60 6.98 -4.70 -6.04
N TRP A 61 7.86 -4.58 -7.03
CA TRP A 61 8.48 -3.31 -7.39
C TRP A 61 7.45 -2.32 -7.93
N ASP A 62 6.55 -2.80 -8.78
CA ASP A 62 5.49 -1.97 -9.33
C ASP A 62 4.52 -1.52 -8.23
N TRP A 63 4.16 -2.41 -7.30
CA TRP A 63 3.38 -2.03 -6.12
C TRP A 63 4.10 -1.00 -5.26
N ALA A 64 5.41 -1.16 -5.02
CA ALA A 64 6.19 -0.22 -4.23
C ALA A 64 6.25 1.16 -4.90
N ARG A 65 6.41 1.22 -6.23
CA ARG A 65 6.31 2.46 -7.00
C ARG A 65 4.94 3.11 -6.84
N ILE A 66 3.85 2.35 -6.99
CA ILE A 66 2.48 2.86 -6.80
C ILE A 66 2.27 3.36 -5.37
N ALA A 67 2.77 2.64 -4.37
CA ALA A 67 2.68 3.05 -2.97
C ALA A 67 3.36 4.39 -2.70
N MET A 68 4.54 4.62 -3.29
CA MET A 68 5.24 5.91 -3.20
C MET A 68 4.46 7.03 -3.91
N GLU A 69 4.01 6.80 -5.15
CA GLU A 69 3.21 7.79 -5.90
C GLU A 69 1.97 8.21 -5.12
N VAL A 70 1.22 7.24 -4.59
CA VAL A 70 0.02 7.53 -3.80
C VAL A 70 0.39 8.22 -2.48
N ALA A 71 1.48 7.83 -1.80
CA ALA A 71 1.90 8.51 -0.56
C ALA A 71 2.25 9.99 -0.80
N GLU A 72 2.94 10.30 -1.90
CA GLU A 72 3.30 11.67 -2.29
C GLU A 72 2.08 12.56 -2.56
N GLU A 73 0.98 12.00 -3.09
CA GLU A 73 -0.28 12.73 -3.28
C GLU A 73 -0.95 13.17 -1.95
N TYR A 74 -0.56 12.57 -0.83
CA TYR A 74 -1.13 12.83 0.51
C TYR A 74 -0.14 13.49 1.48
N ALA A 75 1.08 13.80 1.03
CA ALA A 75 2.13 14.45 1.82
C ALA A 75 1.86 15.94 2.07
#